data_AF-A0AA40S9W8-F1
#
_entry.id   AF-A0AA40S9W8-F1
#
_cell.length_a   1.000
_cell.length_b   1.000
_cell.length_c   1.000
_cell.angle_alpha   90.00
_cell.angle_beta   90.00
_cell.angle_gamma   90.00
#
_symmetry.space_group_name_H-M   'P 1'
#
loop_
_entity.id
_entity.type
_entity.pdbx_description
1 polymer ?
#
loop_
_entity_poly.entity_id
_entity_poly.type
_entity_poly.pdbx_seq_one_letter_code
_entity_poly.pdbx_strand_id
1 'polypeptide(L)'
;MIDGADNILVAPSGLQDNDAIRDFFGSVVTPEDLASGSPDLARRTVYLCGDVSGINIGQLRAAARVFVLRELSHGYHEAVAGAWTLVDLGRVPLRVHGVGVYYRRFFDPGDDHFGRIRAEHAFQSLTESTKPGTAHRSGIYLTPVTRNGDALHFRLLRCSTNLSGPTEGFGPTDTRIVEALNREAATVFRNQAPLNHVLAQIYHNTRATAERKQTKARISAHADKTKDMPVNGIMAFCTFYDRLDGLQPLADDAFDRGVKGVSGLTRLHFRLKEPTRERGTVALPPQFTLTLHAGSVFFVPLSTNRLYTHEIRPSTLDAELLPTRLGYVVRCSSTEAVHKDGHTFLARADGLVKLEPPTPDGLDELRRLYAEENRSSRFIDYGDGFRFSMNKGDYGAPRVHDRG
;
A
#
# COMPACT_ATOMS: atom_id res chain seq x y z
N MET A 1 5.13 -10.78 -10.83
CA MET A 1 6.45 -11.09 -10.22
C MET A 1 7.12 -9.78 -9.85
N ILE A 2 7.84 -9.72 -8.73
CA ILE A 2 8.72 -8.58 -8.41
C ILE A 2 9.89 -8.62 -9.39
N ASP A 3 10.16 -7.52 -10.09
CA ASP A 3 11.26 -7.40 -11.06
C ASP A 3 11.88 -6.00 -10.96
N GLY A 4 13.17 -5.95 -10.65
CA GLY A 4 13.92 -4.71 -10.49
C GLY A 4 14.61 -4.22 -11.76
N ALA A 5 14.50 -4.93 -12.88
CA ALA A 5 15.24 -4.62 -14.09
C ALA A 5 15.00 -3.18 -14.58
N ASP A 6 13.82 -2.61 -14.31
CA ASP A 6 13.44 -1.27 -14.79
C ASP A 6 13.98 -0.12 -13.94
N ASN A 7 14.75 -0.40 -12.88
CA ASN A 7 15.33 0.60 -11.99
C ASN A 7 16.87 0.51 -12.03
N ILE A 8 17.51 1.66 -12.26
CA ILE A 8 18.97 1.78 -12.29
C ILE A 8 19.38 2.90 -11.34
N LEU A 9 20.35 2.63 -10.48
CA LEU A 9 21.02 3.62 -9.65
C LEU A 9 22.43 3.87 -10.21
N VAL A 10 22.72 5.11 -10.55
CA VAL A 10 24.05 5.55 -10.98
C VAL A 10 24.73 6.16 -9.76
N ALA A 11 25.73 5.47 -9.22
CA ALA A 11 26.42 5.88 -8.01
C ALA A 11 27.93 5.58 -8.11
N PRO A 12 28.80 6.56 -7.75
CA PRO A 12 30.24 6.31 -7.58
C PRO A 12 30.48 5.16 -6.60
N SER A 13 31.54 4.37 -6.82
CA SER A 13 31.82 3.17 -6.01
C SER A 13 31.86 3.45 -4.51
N GLY A 14 32.40 4.61 -4.10
CA GLY A 14 32.45 5.02 -2.68
C GLY A 14 31.10 5.30 -2.03
N LEU A 15 30.01 5.42 -2.80
CA LEU A 15 28.65 5.60 -2.29
C LEU A 15 27.80 4.33 -2.31
N GLN A 16 28.24 3.26 -2.98
CA GLN A 16 27.40 2.07 -3.19
C GLN A 16 27.08 1.32 -1.88
N ASP A 17 27.97 1.39 -0.89
CA ASP A 17 27.77 0.80 0.44
C ASP A 17 27.01 1.71 1.42
N ASN A 18 26.55 2.89 0.98
CA ASN A 18 25.78 3.79 1.83
C ASN A 18 24.45 3.14 2.24
N ASP A 19 24.18 3.07 3.55
CA ASP A 19 22.98 2.44 4.11
C ASP A 19 21.67 2.97 3.49
N ALA A 20 21.64 4.21 3.00
CA ALA A 20 20.47 4.80 2.37
C ALA A 20 20.13 4.17 1.00
N ILE A 21 21.08 3.53 0.33
CA ILE A 21 20.91 2.97 -1.02
C ILE A 21 21.43 1.52 -1.17
N ARG A 22 22.08 0.95 -0.15
CA ARG A 22 22.60 -0.43 -0.17
C ARG A 22 21.56 -1.46 -0.59
N ASP A 23 20.33 -1.30 -0.11
CA ASP A 23 19.20 -2.20 -0.41
C ASP A 23 18.38 -1.73 -1.64
N PHE A 24 18.97 -0.93 -2.54
CA PHE A 24 18.31 -0.43 -3.74
C PHE A 24 17.65 -1.56 -4.54
N PHE A 25 16.41 -1.31 -4.95
CA PHE A 25 15.66 -2.22 -5.79
C PHE A 25 15.96 -1.94 -7.27
N GLY A 26 16.99 -2.60 -7.79
CA GLY A 26 17.38 -2.51 -9.19
C GLY A 26 18.83 -2.90 -9.40
N SER A 27 19.44 -2.45 -10.50
CA SER A 27 20.88 -2.52 -10.70
C SER A 27 21.57 -1.24 -10.24
N VAL A 28 22.77 -1.36 -9.69
CA VAL A 28 23.65 -0.23 -9.36
C VAL A 28 24.80 -0.24 -10.36
N VAL A 29 25.09 0.90 -10.97
CA VAL A 29 26.16 1.07 -11.97
C VAL A 29 26.97 2.31 -11.65
N THR A 30 28.22 2.35 -12.12
CA THR A 30 29.07 3.52 -11.95
C THR A 30 28.78 4.58 -13.01
N PRO A 31 29.15 5.86 -12.79
CA PRO A 31 29.13 6.87 -13.84
C PRO A 31 29.96 6.46 -15.08
N GLU A 32 31.06 5.72 -14.88
CA GLU A 32 31.90 5.20 -15.95
C GLU A 32 31.18 4.13 -16.79
N ASP A 33 30.46 3.22 -16.14
CA ASP A 33 29.60 2.24 -16.83
C ASP A 33 28.57 2.97 -17.69
N LEU A 34 27.84 3.93 -17.10
CA LEU A 34 26.86 4.75 -17.82
C LEU A 34 27.49 5.45 -19.04
N ALA A 35 28.69 6.03 -18.86
CA ALA A 35 29.42 6.72 -19.91
C ALA A 35 29.82 5.78 -21.07
N SER A 36 30.08 4.50 -20.77
CA SER A 36 30.40 3.46 -21.77
C SER A 36 29.20 3.05 -22.64
N GLY A 37 27.98 3.50 -22.31
CA GLY A 37 26.75 3.16 -23.03
C GLY A 37 26.08 1.87 -22.55
N SER A 38 26.51 1.31 -21.43
CA SER A 38 25.91 0.15 -20.78
C SER A 38 25.59 0.48 -19.32
N PRO A 39 24.36 0.26 -18.83
CA PRO A 39 23.27 -0.50 -19.44
C PRO A 39 22.39 0.34 -20.39
N ASP A 40 21.59 -0.35 -21.23
CA ASP A 40 20.51 0.29 -21.99
C ASP A 40 19.47 0.91 -21.03
N LEU A 41 19.21 2.19 -21.23
CA LEU A 41 18.31 2.99 -20.41
C LEU A 41 16.87 3.02 -20.95
N ALA A 42 16.61 2.46 -22.14
CA ALA A 42 15.28 2.45 -22.72
C ALA A 42 14.24 1.89 -21.73
N ARG A 43 13.19 2.68 -21.46
CA ARG A 43 12.08 2.35 -20.54
C ARG A 43 12.47 2.24 -19.05
N ARG A 44 13.71 2.60 -18.68
CA ARG A 44 14.20 2.52 -17.30
C ARG A 44 13.90 3.80 -16.52
N THR A 45 13.78 3.65 -15.21
CA THR A 45 13.84 4.73 -14.22
C THR A 45 15.26 4.81 -13.70
N VAL A 46 15.91 5.96 -13.89
CA VAL A 46 17.31 6.20 -13.52
C VAL A 46 17.36 7.11 -12.30
N TYR A 47 18.09 6.71 -11.27
CA TYR A 47 18.39 7.49 -10.08
C TYR A 47 19.86 7.89 -10.11
N LEU A 48 20.16 9.18 -9.92
CA LEU A 48 21.50 9.74 -9.99
C LEU A 48 21.99 10.13 -8.60
N CYS A 49 23.23 9.77 -8.29
CA CYS A 49 23.97 10.10 -7.07
C CYS A 49 25.38 10.59 -7.40
N GLY A 50 25.98 11.37 -6.50
CA GLY A 50 27.35 11.87 -6.61
C GLY A 50 27.46 13.16 -7.42
N ASP A 51 28.60 13.36 -8.06
CA ASP A 51 28.79 14.48 -8.98
C ASP A 51 28.04 14.20 -10.29
N VAL A 52 26.99 14.96 -10.56
CA VAL A 52 26.20 14.79 -11.80
C VAL A 52 26.61 15.76 -12.91
N SER A 53 27.60 16.63 -12.67
CA SER A 53 28.07 17.61 -13.67
C SER A 53 28.66 16.94 -14.91
N GLY A 54 29.28 15.76 -14.74
CA GLY A 54 29.87 14.96 -15.82
C GLY A 54 28.88 14.09 -16.60
N ILE A 55 27.60 14.05 -16.22
CA ILE A 55 26.62 13.16 -16.84
C ILE A 55 26.04 13.80 -18.11
N ASN A 56 26.18 13.11 -19.25
CA ASN A 56 25.70 13.61 -20.53
C ASN A 56 24.17 13.47 -20.64
N ILE A 57 23.47 14.61 -20.78
CA ILE A 57 22.00 14.67 -20.94
C ILE A 57 21.51 13.81 -22.12
N GLY A 58 22.28 13.73 -23.20
CA GLY A 58 21.94 12.93 -24.38
C GLY A 58 21.81 11.42 -24.07
N GLN A 59 22.64 10.89 -23.17
CA GLN A 59 22.56 9.48 -22.76
C GLN A 59 21.27 9.18 -21.99
N LEU A 60 20.84 10.13 -21.16
CA LEU A 60 19.65 9.98 -20.31
C LEU A 60 18.33 10.19 -21.06
N ARG A 61 18.33 10.72 -22.30
CA ARG A 61 17.10 10.93 -23.09
C ARG A 61 16.31 9.65 -23.37
N ALA A 62 16.97 8.50 -23.41
CA ALA A 62 16.31 7.22 -23.64
C ALA A 62 15.60 6.69 -22.37
N ALA A 63 15.96 7.20 -21.19
CA ALA A 63 15.31 6.82 -19.94
C ALA A 63 13.85 7.27 -19.92
N ALA A 64 12.98 6.46 -19.32
CA ALA A 64 11.59 6.84 -19.12
C ALA A 64 11.46 7.95 -18.07
N ARG A 65 12.29 7.88 -17.03
CA ARG A 65 12.30 8.81 -15.89
C ARG A 65 13.74 8.98 -15.41
N VAL A 66 14.09 10.19 -15.00
CA VAL A 66 15.38 10.50 -14.40
C VAL A 66 15.16 11.27 -13.10
N PHE A 67 15.74 10.75 -12.02
CA PHE A 67 15.69 11.30 -10.69
C PHE A 67 17.09 11.66 -10.20
N VAL A 68 17.22 12.85 -9.62
CA VAL A 68 18.46 13.27 -8.92
C VAL A 68 18.21 13.18 -7.43
N LEU A 69 19.01 12.39 -6.70
CA LEU A 69 18.87 12.25 -5.25
C LEU A 69 19.51 13.44 -4.55
N ARG A 70 18.68 14.33 -4.00
CA ARG A 70 19.11 15.63 -3.47
C ARG A 70 20.22 15.52 -2.42
N GLU A 71 20.10 14.56 -1.51
CA GLU A 71 20.99 14.41 -0.35
C GLU A 71 22.34 13.78 -0.72
N LEU A 72 22.40 13.05 -1.84
CA LEU A 72 23.59 12.32 -2.28
C LEU A 72 24.23 12.92 -3.53
N SER A 73 23.66 13.98 -4.11
CA SER A 73 24.10 14.55 -5.39
C SER A 73 24.56 16.00 -5.26
N HIS A 74 25.54 16.37 -6.08
CA HIS A 74 26.03 17.73 -6.26
C HIS A 74 26.39 17.96 -7.73
N GLY A 75 26.71 19.20 -8.11
CA GLY A 75 27.12 19.51 -9.50
C GLY A 75 25.98 19.55 -10.52
N TYR A 76 24.71 19.42 -10.11
CA TYR A 76 23.57 19.74 -10.99
C TYR A 76 23.38 21.26 -11.08
N HIS A 77 23.34 21.79 -12.30
CA HIS A 77 23.00 23.18 -12.53
C HIS A 77 21.47 23.37 -12.47
N GLU A 78 21.00 24.43 -11.82
CA GLU A 78 19.56 24.78 -11.80
C GLU A 78 18.98 24.99 -13.20
N ALA A 79 19.80 25.34 -14.20
CA ALA A 79 19.39 25.40 -15.61
C ALA A 79 19.02 24.02 -16.22
N VAL A 80 19.53 22.92 -15.65
CA VAL A 80 19.17 21.53 -15.99
C VAL A 80 17.99 21.03 -15.13
N ALA A 81 17.62 21.76 -14.08
CA ALA A 81 16.51 21.40 -13.18
C ALA A 81 15.13 21.42 -13.86
N GLY A 82 15.03 21.92 -15.11
CA GLY A 82 13.83 21.74 -15.95
C GLY A 82 13.73 20.37 -16.62
N ALA A 83 14.82 19.60 -16.72
CA ALA A 83 14.87 18.32 -17.44
C ALA A 83 14.75 17.08 -16.54
N TRP A 84 15.23 17.15 -15.29
CA TRP A 84 15.24 16.02 -14.35
C TRP A 84 14.54 16.36 -13.05
N THR A 85 13.80 15.40 -12.50
CA THR A 85 13.07 15.60 -11.24
C THR A 85 14.02 15.39 -10.07
N LEU A 86 14.18 16.42 -9.23
CA LEU A 86 14.87 16.26 -7.95
C LEU A 86 13.95 15.53 -6.97
N VAL A 87 14.49 14.50 -6.31
CA VAL A 87 13.77 13.72 -5.29
C VAL A 87 14.64 13.54 -4.06
N ASP A 88 13.99 13.21 -2.95
CA ASP A 88 14.67 12.84 -1.71
C ASP A 88 14.99 11.35 -1.63
N LEU A 89 15.78 10.97 -0.63
CA LEU A 89 16.12 9.57 -0.33
C LEU A 89 14.90 8.67 -0.03
N GLY A 90 13.76 9.26 0.31
CA GLY A 90 12.55 8.52 0.61
C GLY A 90 11.80 8.04 -0.63
N ARG A 91 12.10 8.63 -1.79
CA ARG A 91 11.64 8.21 -3.12
C ARG A 91 12.48 7.07 -3.72
N VAL A 92 13.56 6.64 -3.06
CA VAL A 92 14.39 5.51 -3.49
C VAL A 92 13.67 4.18 -3.19
N PRO A 93 13.47 3.29 -4.17
CA PRO A 93 12.88 1.99 -3.94
C PRO A 93 13.87 1.06 -3.25
N LEU A 94 13.46 0.47 -2.12
CA LEU A 94 14.28 -0.47 -1.35
C LEU A 94 13.70 -1.88 -1.38
N ARG A 95 14.54 -2.87 -1.60
CA ARG A 95 14.17 -4.28 -1.52
C ARG A 95 13.97 -4.67 -0.06
N VAL A 96 12.81 -5.25 0.24
CA VAL A 96 12.54 -5.85 1.55
C VAL A 96 12.59 -7.35 1.40
N HIS A 97 13.73 -7.96 1.73
CA HIS A 97 13.94 -9.42 1.77
C HIS A 97 13.45 -10.22 0.54
N GLY A 98 13.36 -9.59 -0.63
CA GLY A 98 12.79 -10.20 -1.84
C GLY A 98 11.27 -10.43 -1.80
N VAL A 99 10.57 -9.92 -0.77
CA VAL A 99 9.12 -10.11 -0.58
C VAL A 99 8.29 -8.87 -0.92
N GLY A 100 8.93 -7.71 -1.08
CA GLY A 100 8.27 -6.45 -1.46
C GLY A 100 9.27 -5.32 -1.69
N VAL A 101 8.73 -4.15 -2.03
CA VAL A 101 9.51 -2.92 -2.27
C VAL A 101 8.98 -1.79 -1.41
N TYR A 102 9.87 -1.14 -0.67
CA TYR A 102 9.53 -0.08 0.27
C TYR A 102 10.09 1.27 -0.15
N TYR A 103 9.24 2.29 -0.09
CA TYR A 103 9.58 3.70 -0.23
C TYR A 103 9.36 4.36 1.13
N ARG A 104 10.42 4.91 1.73
CA ARG A 104 10.33 5.52 3.06
C ARG A 104 9.48 6.80 3.06
N ARG A 105 9.47 7.55 1.95
CA ARG A 105 8.64 8.75 1.76
C ARG A 105 8.26 8.88 0.29
N PHE A 106 7.28 8.08 -0.14
CA PHE A 106 6.77 8.16 -1.51
C PHE A 106 5.95 9.43 -1.71
N PHE A 107 5.04 9.72 -0.80
CA PHE A 107 4.22 10.92 -0.80
C PHE A 107 4.83 11.97 0.10
N ASP A 108 4.77 13.24 -0.32
CA ASP A 108 5.24 14.34 0.52
C ASP A 108 4.29 14.51 1.72
N PRO A 109 4.78 14.50 2.97
CA PRO A 109 3.98 14.83 4.14
C PRO A 109 3.34 16.23 4.07
N GLY A 110 3.94 17.17 3.34
CA GLY A 110 3.41 18.52 3.12
C GLY A 110 2.14 18.58 2.27
N ASP A 111 1.79 17.51 1.56
CA ASP A 111 0.56 17.45 0.76
C ASP A 111 -0.72 17.25 1.59
N ASP A 112 -0.59 17.01 2.90
CA ASP A 112 -1.70 16.77 3.83
C ASP A 112 -2.73 15.73 3.32
N HIS A 113 -2.23 14.58 2.86
CA HIS A 113 -3.08 13.48 2.40
C HIS A 113 -4.07 13.03 3.48
N PHE A 114 -3.69 13.08 4.76
CA PHE A 114 -4.59 12.76 5.87
C PHE A 114 -5.79 13.71 5.90
N GLY A 115 -5.54 15.02 5.96
CA GLY A 115 -6.59 16.04 6.04
C GLY A 115 -7.49 16.04 4.80
N ARG A 116 -6.90 15.92 3.60
CA ARG A 116 -7.64 15.87 2.33
C ARG A 116 -8.57 14.66 2.25
N ILE A 117 -8.07 13.46 2.51
CA ILE A 117 -8.91 12.24 2.49
C ILE A 117 -10.02 12.33 3.53
N ARG A 118 -9.74 12.86 4.72
CA ARG A 118 -10.76 13.05 5.77
C ARG A 118 -11.81 14.09 5.38
N ALA A 119 -11.44 15.11 4.61
CA ALA A 119 -12.37 16.13 4.12
C ALA A 119 -13.22 15.60 2.94
N GLU A 120 -12.64 14.77 2.09
CA GLU A 120 -13.33 14.17 0.94
C GLU A 120 -14.30 13.05 1.36
N HIS A 121 -14.05 12.32 2.45
CA HIS A 121 -14.79 11.10 2.79
C HIS A 121 -15.33 11.05 4.22
N ALA A 122 -16.55 10.51 4.34
CA ALA A 122 -17.17 10.22 5.63
C ALA A 122 -16.81 8.81 6.13
N PHE A 123 -15.81 8.72 7.02
CA PHE A 123 -15.38 7.46 7.62
C PHE A 123 -16.47 6.81 8.48
N GLN A 124 -16.58 5.50 8.37
CA GLN A 124 -17.62 4.69 8.99
C GLN A 124 -17.07 3.89 10.17
N SER A 125 -17.89 3.60 11.15
CA SER A 125 -17.51 2.71 12.26
C SER A 125 -17.25 1.30 11.74
N LEU A 126 -16.20 0.66 12.28
CA LEU A 126 -15.86 -0.73 12.01
C LEU A 126 -16.33 -1.60 13.17
N THR A 127 -16.90 -2.78 12.88
CA THR A 127 -17.05 -3.83 13.90
C THR A 127 -15.92 -4.84 13.75
N GLU A 128 -15.31 -5.20 14.88
CA GLU A 128 -14.26 -6.21 14.93
C GLU A 128 -14.88 -7.59 15.20
N SER A 129 -14.82 -8.48 14.21
CA SER A 129 -15.24 -9.88 14.38
C SER A 129 -16.73 -10.00 14.76
N THR A 130 -17.09 -11.07 15.48
CA THR A 130 -18.41 -11.36 16.04
C THR A 130 -18.65 -10.69 17.40
N LYS A 131 -17.74 -9.84 17.88
CA LYS A 131 -17.82 -9.25 19.22
C LYS A 131 -18.78 -8.05 19.22
N PRO A 132 -19.64 -7.90 20.25
CA PRO A 132 -20.43 -6.70 20.43
C PRO A 132 -19.49 -5.54 20.83
N GLY A 133 -19.15 -4.69 19.86
CA GLY A 133 -18.32 -3.51 20.06
C GLY A 133 -17.83 -2.88 18.75
N THR A 134 -17.62 -1.57 18.77
CA THR A 134 -16.94 -0.85 17.68
C THR A 134 -15.44 -0.95 17.85
N ALA A 135 -14.72 -1.22 16.76
CA ALA A 135 -13.27 -1.15 16.73
C ALA A 135 -12.80 0.27 17.10
N HIS A 136 -11.58 0.42 17.62
CA HIS A 136 -10.92 1.73 17.77
C HIS A 136 -10.44 2.32 16.44
N ARG A 137 -11.08 1.90 15.35
CA ARG A 137 -10.79 2.32 13.99
C ARG A 137 -12.10 2.72 13.32
N SER A 138 -12.02 3.73 12.47
CA SER A 138 -13.03 4.00 11.46
C SER A 138 -12.45 3.71 10.08
N GLY A 139 -13.28 3.39 9.10
CA GLY A 139 -12.82 3.06 7.77
C GLY A 139 -13.83 3.34 6.67
N ILE A 140 -13.38 3.22 5.43
CA ILE A 140 -14.22 3.33 4.23
C ILE A 140 -13.60 2.51 3.09
N TYR A 141 -14.45 1.96 2.23
CA TYR A 141 -14.03 1.40 0.94
C TYR A 141 -14.22 2.42 -0.16
N LEU A 142 -13.19 2.58 -0.98
CA LEU A 142 -13.19 3.49 -2.12
C LEU A 142 -12.84 2.73 -3.39
N THR A 143 -13.50 3.07 -4.50
CA THR A 143 -13.19 2.51 -5.84
C THR A 143 -13.64 3.49 -6.93
N PRO A 144 -13.15 3.41 -8.17
CA PRO A 144 -13.76 4.15 -9.27
C PRO A 144 -15.22 3.73 -9.44
N VAL A 145 -16.12 4.71 -9.47
CA VAL A 145 -17.54 4.51 -9.75
C VAL A 145 -17.89 5.26 -11.02
N THR A 146 -18.53 4.58 -11.96
CA THR A 146 -19.02 5.18 -13.21
C THR A 146 -20.52 4.99 -13.31
N ARG A 147 -21.21 5.97 -13.91
CA ARG A 147 -22.66 5.93 -14.12
C ARG A 147 -22.96 5.63 -15.59
N ASN A 148 -23.83 4.66 -15.84
CA ASN A 148 -24.37 4.35 -17.16
C ASN A 148 -25.90 4.30 -17.07
N GLY A 149 -26.57 5.37 -17.51
CA GLY A 149 -27.98 5.59 -17.20
C GLY A 149 -28.21 5.60 -15.68
N ASP A 150 -29.12 4.75 -15.21
CA ASP A 150 -29.42 4.60 -13.77
C ASP A 150 -28.50 3.60 -13.05
N ALA A 151 -27.64 2.90 -13.79
CA ALA A 151 -26.73 1.91 -13.23
C ALA A 151 -25.42 2.54 -12.76
N LEU A 152 -24.94 2.12 -11.58
CA LEU A 152 -23.63 2.47 -11.04
C LEU A 152 -22.69 1.27 -11.15
N HIS A 153 -21.60 1.43 -11.88
CA HIS A 153 -20.58 0.40 -12.10
C HIS A 153 -19.36 0.67 -11.23
N PHE A 154 -18.89 -0.35 -10.51
CA PHE A 154 -17.81 -0.24 -9.54
C PHE A 154 -17.10 -1.59 -9.31
N ARG A 155 -16.05 -1.61 -8.49
CA ARG A 155 -15.35 -2.84 -8.09
C ARG A 155 -15.70 -3.20 -6.65
N LEU A 156 -15.93 -4.49 -6.40
CA LEU A 156 -16.09 -5.02 -5.05
C LEU A 156 -14.82 -5.69 -4.57
N LEU A 157 -14.54 -5.58 -3.27
CA LEU A 157 -13.52 -6.37 -2.60
C LEU A 157 -14.09 -6.94 -1.29
N ARG A 158 -14.85 -8.03 -1.41
CA ARG A 158 -15.57 -8.70 -0.33
C ARG A 158 -14.56 -9.43 0.54
N CYS A 159 -14.15 -8.78 1.63
CA CYS A 159 -13.28 -9.37 2.63
C CYS A 159 -13.97 -9.46 4.01
N SER A 160 -13.20 -9.69 5.07
CA SER A 160 -13.71 -9.85 6.44
C SER A 160 -14.00 -8.53 7.17
N THR A 161 -13.87 -7.38 6.51
CA THR A 161 -14.12 -6.08 7.15
C THR A 161 -15.60 -5.75 7.11
N ASN A 162 -16.18 -5.45 8.27
CA ASN A 162 -17.58 -5.08 8.41
C ASN A 162 -17.69 -3.56 8.53
N LEU A 163 -17.85 -2.88 7.39
CA LEU A 163 -18.20 -1.46 7.35
C LEU A 163 -19.72 -1.30 7.44
N SER A 164 -20.18 -0.21 8.04
CA SER A 164 -21.62 0.01 8.27
C SER A 164 -22.37 0.59 7.06
N GLY A 165 -21.66 1.22 6.13
CA GLY A 165 -22.21 1.91 4.96
C GLY A 165 -21.59 1.44 3.64
N PRO A 166 -22.10 1.94 2.51
CA PRO A 166 -21.66 1.52 1.19
C PRO A 166 -20.24 1.98 0.86
N THR A 167 -19.68 1.35 -0.17
CA THR A 167 -18.47 1.81 -0.87
C THR A 167 -18.71 3.19 -1.47
N GLU A 168 -17.65 3.98 -1.60
CA GLU A 168 -17.70 5.33 -2.16
C GLU A 168 -16.79 5.46 -3.39
N GLY A 169 -17.13 6.38 -4.27
CA GLY A 169 -16.33 6.75 -5.43
C GLY A 169 -15.02 7.41 -5.02
N PHE A 170 -13.96 7.20 -5.80
CA PHE A 170 -12.71 7.94 -5.64
C PHE A 170 -12.92 9.45 -5.70
N GLY A 171 -12.39 10.15 -4.70
CA GLY A 171 -12.18 11.59 -4.74
C GLY A 171 -10.99 12.00 -5.60
N PRO A 172 -10.73 13.31 -5.75
CA PRO A 172 -9.55 13.82 -6.43
C PRO A 172 -8.23 13.38 -5.78
N THR A 173 -8.19 13.24 -4.45
CA THR A 173 -6.97 12.79 -3.76
C THR A 173 -6.73 11.30 -3.97
N ASP A 174 -7.76 10.46 -3.88
CA ASP A 174 -7.64 9.03 -4.16
C ASP A 174 -7.17 8.77 -5.59
N THR A 175 -7.77 9.46 -6.55
CA THR A 175 -7.42 9.32 -7.98
C THR A 175 -5.92 9.56 -8.18
N ARG A 176 -5.39 10.67 -7.62
CA ARG A 176 -3.96 11.00 -7.73
C ARG A 176 -3.06 9.97 -7.04
N ILE A 177 -3.42 9.53 -5.84
CA ILE A 177 -2.67 8.49 -5.09
C ILE A 177 -2.62 7.21 -5.92
N VAL A 178 -3.78 6.69 -6.33
CA VAL A 178 -3.90 5.39 -7.00
C VAL A 178 -3.25 5.41 -8.38
N GLU A 179 -3.34 6.50 -9.13
CA GLU A 179 -2.61 6.66 -10.38
C GLU A 179 -1.10 6.70 -10.17
N ALA A 180 -0.60 7.42 -9.17
CA ALA A 180 0.82 7.45 -8.85
C ALA A 180 1.35 6.06 -8.46
N LEU A 181 0.58 5.32 -7.66
CA LEU A 181 0.90 3.95 -7.27
C LEU A 181 0.88 2.99 -8.46
N ASN A 182 -0.08 3.11 -9.38
CA ASN A 182 -0.12 2.28 -10.60
C ASN A 182 1.06 2.55 -11.52
N ARG A 183 1.44 3.83 -11.70
CA ARG A 183 2.63 4.20 -12.48
C ARG A 183 3.91 3.62 -11.87
N GLU A 184 4.05 3.68 -10.54
CA GLU A 184 5.22 3.10 -9.87
C GLU A 184 5.18 1.57 -9.86
N ALA A 185 4.01 0.95 -9.67
CA ALA A 185 3.89 -0.50 -9.70
C ALA A 185 4.36 -1.09 -11.03
N ALA A 186 4.22 -0.36 -12.15
CA ALA A 186 4.71 -0.78 -13.47
C ALA A 186 6.24 -0.83 -13.57
N THR A 187 6.99 -0.16 -12.70
CA THR A 187 8.46 -0.26 -12.61
C THR A 187 8.92 -1.35 -11.64
N VAL A 188 8.01 -1.85 -10.78
CA VAL A 188 8.30 -2.82 -9.71
C VAL A 188 7.84 -4.23 -10.05
N PHE A 189 6.77 -4.35 -10.83
CA PHE A 189 6.13 -5.62 -11.13
C PHE A 189 5.96 -5.80 -12.63
N ARG A 190 6.11 -7.05 -13.09
CA ARG A 190 5.69 -7.47 -14.43
C ARG A 190 4.24 -7.91 -14.42
N ASN A 191 3.47 -7.39 -15.39
CA ASN A 191 2.10 -7.81 -15.72
C ASN A 191 1.17 -7.83 -14.49
N GLN A 192 1.29 -6.86 -13.60
CA GLN A 192 0.43 -6.71 -12.43
C GLN A 192 -0.97 -6.24 -12.85
N ALA A 193 -1.98 -6.67 -12.11
CA ALA A 193 -3.31 -6.08 -12.21
C ALA A 193 -3.31 -4.63 -11.69
N PRO A 194 -4.21 -3.76 -12.20
CA PRO A 194 -4.30 -2.40 -11.72
C PRO A 194 -4.77 -2.35 -10.27
N LEU A 195 -4.18 -1.45 -9.49
CA LEU A 195 -4.68 -1.02 -8.20
C LEU A 195 -5.94 -0.17 -8.43
N ASN A 196 -7.08 -0.59 -7.86
CA ASN A 196 -8.38 0.02 -8.16
C ASN A 196 -9.37 -0.01 -6.98
N HIS A 197 -8.95 -0.50 -5.82
CA HIS A 197 -9.81 -0.60 -4.65
C HIS A 197 -9.01 -0.25 -3.39
N VAL A 198 -9.57 0.60 -2.55
CA VAL A 198 -8.90 1.16 -1.38
C VAL A 198 -9.66 0.78 -0.12
N LEU A 199 -8.93 0.36 0.92
CA LEU A 199 -9.39 0.40 2.30
C LEU A 199 -8.64 1.52 3.02
N ALA A 200 -9.32 2.61 3.30
CA ALA A 200 -8.79 3.70 4.11
C ALA A 200 -9.28 3.53 5.56
N GLN A 201 -8.38 3.58 6.53
CA GLN A 201 -8.69 3.36 7.95
C GLN A 201 -7.96 4.35 8.84
N ILE A 202 -8.70 5.05 9.71
CA ILE A 202 -8.14 5.90 10.76
C ILE A 202 -8.00 5.10 12.04
N TYR A 203 -6.82 5.17 12.64
CA TYR A 203 -6.43 4.45 13.85
C TYR A 203 -6.44 5.42 15.03
N HIS A 204 -7.46 5.30 15.88
CA HIS A 204 -7.65 6.20 17.02
C HIS A 204 -6.92 5.67 18.25
N ASN A 205 -6.22 6.56 18.96
CA ASN A 205 -5.61 6.27 20.25
C ASN A 205 -6.41 7.00 21.34
N THR A 206 -6.78 6.29 22.40
CA THR A 206 -7.51 6.82 23.54
C THR A 206 -6.56 6.92 24.73
N ARG A 207 -6.47 8.12 25.33
CA ARG A 207 -5.66 8.37 26.52
C ARG A 207 -6.20 7.59 27.72
N ALA A 208 -5.35 7.34 28.71
CA ALA A 208 -5.80 6.82 29.99
C ALA A 208 -6.65 7.90 30.71
N THR A 209 -7.69 7.46 31.42
CA THR A 209 -8.39 8.26 32.43
C THR A 209 -8.16 7.63 33.80
N ALA A 210 -8.64 8.27 34.88
CA ALA A 210 -8.52 7.69 36.22
C ALA A 210 -9.20 6.31 36.33
N GLU A 211 -10.21 6.06 35.50
CA GLU A 211 -11.04 4.84 35.52
C GLU A 211 -10.66 3.83 34.42
N ARG A 212 -9.89 4.23 33.40
CA ARG A 212 -9.61 3.39 32.21
C ARG A 212 -8.18 3.52 31.74
N LYS A 213 -7.54 2.38 31.47
CA LYS A 213 -6.22 2.34 30.82
C LYS A 213 -6.30 2.92 29.40
N GLN A 214 -5.19 3.51 28.95
CA GLN A 214 -5.04 3.92 27.56
C GLN A 214 -5.28 2.76 26.60
N THR A 215 -5.77 3.07 25.40
CA THR A 215 -5.97 2.10 24.34
C THR A 215 -5.38 2.62 23.05
N LYS A 216 -4.67 1.75 22.31
CA LYS A 216 -4.01 2.08 21.05
C LYS A 216 -4.57 1.20 19.95
N ALA A 217 -4.93 1.78 18.82
CA ALA A 217 -5.46 1.02 17.69
C ALA A 217 -4.37 0.09 17.13
N ARG A 218 -4.73 -1.19 16.97
CA ARG A 218 -3.87 -2.26 16.43
C ARG A 218 -4.70 -3.17 15.53
N ILE A 219 -4.08 -3.94 14.65
CA ILE A 219 -4.75 -5.03 13.93
C ILE A 219 -3.93 -6.28 14.18
N SER A 220 -4.56 -7.34 14.68
CA SER A 220 -3.90 -8.62 14.93
C SER A 220 -3.43 -9.31 13.63
N ALA A 221 -2.52 -10.26 13.78
CA ALA A 221 -1.99 -11.06 12.67
C ALA A 221 -3.10 -11.63 11.77
N HIS A 222 -3.04 -11.32 10.48
CA HIS A 222 -3.94 -11.83 9.45
C HIS A 222 -3.27 -11.80 8.08
N ALA A 223 -3.86 -12.49 7.10
CA ALA A 223 -3.59 -12.29 5.69
C ALA A 223 -4.81 -11.62 5.03
N ASP A 224 -4.54 -10.73 4.07
CA ASP A 224 -5.60 -10.10 3.30
C ASP A 224 -6.32 -11.14 2.45
N LYS A 225 -7.66 -11.01 2.37
CA LYS A 225 -8.50 -12.01 1.68
C LYS A 225 -8.43 -11.81 0.18
N THR A 226 -8.03 -12.85 -0.53
CA THR A 226 -7.73 -12.78 -1.97
C THR A 226 -8.90 -13.12 -2.88
N LYS A 227 -10.07 -13.46 -2.32
CA LYS A 227 -11.29 -13.88 -3.05
C LYS A 227 -11.64 -13.07 -4.29
N ASP A 228 -11.59 -11.74 -4.18
CA ASP A 228 -11.97 -10.82 -5.27
C ASP A 228 -10.74 -10.21 -5.98
N MET A 229 -9.55 -10.71 -5.67
CA MET A 229 -8.30 -10.22 -6.23
C MET A 229 -7.83 -11.13 -7.37
N PRO A 230 -7.33 -10.57 -8.48
CA PRO A 230 -6.78 -11.37 -9.56
C PRO A 230 -5.46 -12.03 -9.16
N VAL A 231 -5.10 -13.14 -9.80
CA VAL A 231 -3.90 -13.94 -9.48
C VAL A 231 -2.58 -13.17 -9.58
N ASN A 232 -2.52 -12.19 -10.48
CA ASN A 232 -1.39 -11.26 -10.66
C ASN A 232 -1.56 -9.96 -9.84
N GLY A 233 -2.42 -9.99 -8.83
CA GLY A 233 -2.69 -8.86 -7.95
C GLY A 233 -1.51 -8.46 -7.07
N ILE A 234 -1.49 -7.18 -6.72
CA ILE A 234 -0.56 -6.58 -5.78
C ILE A 234 -1.32 -5.75 -4.74
N MET A 235 -0.62 -5.34 -3.70
CA MET A 235 -1.12 -4.45 -2.66
C MET A 235 -0.09 -3.35 -2.40
N ALA A 236 -0.58 -2.16 -2.06
CA ALA A 236 0.23 -1.02 -1.65
C ALA A 236 -0.25 -0.53 -0.28
N PHE A 237 0.59 -0.69 0.74
CA PHE A 237 0.34 -0.15 2.08
C PHE A 237 0.88 1.27 2.13
N CYS A 238 0.00 2.26 2.06
CA CYS A 238 0.36 3.67 2.22
C CYS A 238 0.06 4.12 3.65
N THR A 239 0.90 5.00 4.20
CA THR A 239 0.71 5.53 5.56
C THR A 239 0.76 7.05 5.59
N PHE A 240 -0.28 7.65 6.15
CA PHE A 240 -0.38 9.08 6.40
C PHE A 240 -0.63 9.32 7.89
N TYR A 241 -0.17 10.45 8.41
CA TYR A 241 -0.32 10.82 9.81
C TYR A 241 -0.93 12.21 9.94
N ASP A 242 -1.68 12.37 11.02
CA ASP A 242 -2.07 13.66 11.58
C ASP A 242 -1.28 13.89 12.88
N ARG A 243 -0.88 15.15 13.12
CA ARG A 243 -0.15 15.63 14.31
C ARG A 243 1.20 14.96 14.56
N LEU A 244 2.16 15.16 13.66
CA LEU A 244 3.55 14.73 13.87
C LEU A 244 4.37 15.69 14.73
N ASP A 245 3.86 16.88 15.05
CA ASP A 245 4.61 17.98 15.67
C ASP A 245 5.15 17.67 17.07
N GLY A 246 4.52 16.72 17.77
CA GLY A 246 4.96 16.25 19.09
C GLY A 246 6.15 15.28 19.04
N LEU A 247 6.60 14.87 17.85
CA LEU A 247 7.68 13.90 17.67
C LEU A 247 8.90 14.56 17.01
N GLN A 248 10.08 14.23 17.54
CA GLN A 248 11.36 14.71 17.01
C GLN A 248 11.99 13.69 16.07
N PRO A 249 12.75 14.11 15.04
CA PRO A 249 13.54 13.19 14.23
C PRO A 249 14.44 12.30 15.09
N LEU A 250 14.57 11.03 14.72
CA LEU A 250 15.49 10.11 15.38
C LEU A 250 16.86 10.11 14.67
N ALA A 251 17.93 9.90 15.44
CA ALA A 251 19.30 9.95 14.91
C ALA A 251 19.60 8.77 13.96
N ASP A 252 19.08 7.58 14.27
CA ASP A 252 19.37 6.34 13.53
C ASP A 252 18.56 6.22 12.23
N ASP A 253 17.49 7.00 12.08
CA ASP A 253 16.61 6.97 10.91
C ASP A 253 15.99 8.35 10.66
N ALA A 254 16.45 9.02 9.59
CA ALA A 254 16.01 10.36 9.21
C ALA A 254 14.52 10.46 8.84
N PHE A 255 13.85 9.33 8.56
CA PHE A 255 12.42 9.27 8.26
C PHE A 255 11.58 8.92 9.50
N ASP A 256 12.20 8.43 10.57
CA ASP A 256 11.52 8.10 11.80
C ASP A 256 11.44 9.30 12.74
N ARG A 257 10.39 9.31 13.55
CA ARG A 257 10.13 10.37 14.52
C ARG A 257 9.69 9.76 15.84
N GLY A 258 10.16 10.32 16.95
CA GLY A 258 9.95 9.74 18.26
C GLY A 258 10.25 10.69 19.41
N VAL A 259 10.27 10.10 20.60
CA VAL A 259 10.58 10.78 21.87
C VAL A 259 11.66 9.96 22.58
N LYS A 260 12.76 10.60 22.98
CA LYS A 260 13.87 9.97 23.72
C LYS A 260 14.39 8.68 23.05
N GLY A 261 14.58 8.71 21.73
CA GLY A 261 15.07 7.56 20.96
C GLY A 261 14.03 6.47 20.67
N VAL A 262 12.79 6.60 21.14
CA VAL A 262 11.72 5.64 20.88
C VAL A 262 10.79 6.18 19.79
N SER A 263 10.68 5.45 18.67
CA SER A 263 9.76 5.79 17.58
C SER A 263 8.33 5.94 18.08
N GLY A 264 7.66 7.01 17.66
CA GLY A 264 6.22 7.21 17.82
C GLY A 264 5.40 6.64 16.67
N LEU A 265 6.05 6.14 15.62
CA LEU A 265 5.39 5.66 14.42
C LEU A 265 4.92 4.22 14.57
N THR A 266 3.96 3.87 13.72
CA THR A 266 3.34 2.53 13.70
C THR A 266 4.24 1.55 12.96
N ARG A 267 4.25 0.29 13.39
CA ARG A 267 5.01 -0.77 12.72
C ARG A 267 4.08 -1.76 12.04
N LEU A 268 4.45 -2.20 10.84
CA LEU A 268 3.85 -3.32 10.12
C LEU A 268 4.75 -4.53 10.29
N HIS A 269 4.28 -5.52 11.04
CA HIS A 269 5.04 -6.72 11.36
C HIS A 269 4.55 -7.90 10.54
N PHE A 270 5.47 -8.63 9.92
CA PHE A 270 5.19 -9.81 9.11
C PHE A 270 5.73 -11.06 9.78
N ARG A 271 4.95 -12.15 9.72
CA ARG A 271 5.34 -13.48 10.20
C ARG A 271 5.02 -14.54 9.15
N LEU A 272 6.01 -15.35 8.81
CA LEU A 272 5.89 -16.42 7.84
C LEU A 272 4.91 -17.49 8.38
N LYS A 273 3.99 -17.94 7.54
CA LYS A 273 3.09 -19.06 7.83
C LYS A 273 3.86 -20.39 7.78
N GLU A 274 3.30 -21.44 8.34
CA GLU A 274 3.98 -22.74 8.32
C GLU A 274 4.18 -23.24 6.86
N PRO A 275 5.39 -23.73 6.52
CA PRO A 275 5.70 -24.17 5.16
C PRO A 275 5.01 -25.50 4.83
N THR A 276 4.39 -25.58 3.65
CA THR A 276 3.91 -26.85 3.10
C THR A 276 5.04 -27.57 2.36
N ARG A 277 5.94 -28.22 3.11
CA ARG A 277 6.96 -29.25 2.71
C ARG A 277 7.82 -29.08 1.44
N GLU A 278 7.66 -28.08 0.59
CA GLU A 278 8.49 -27.85 -0.59
C GLU A 278 9.32 -26.58 -0.39
N ARG A 279 10.65 -26.73 -0.26
CA ARG A 279 11.57 -25.61 -0.40
C ARG A 279 12.68 -25.97 -1.36
N GLY A 280 12.57 -25.42 -2.56
CA GLY A 280 13.65 -25.30 -3.53
C GLY A 280 13.78 -23.86 -4.01
N THR A 281 13.89 -22.87 -3.09
CA THR A 281 14.28 -21.47 -3.39
C THR A 281 14.67 -20.73 -2.10
N VAL A 282 15.42 -19.63 -2.27
CA VAL A 282 15.93 -18.65 -1.28
C VAL A 282 15.22 -18.64 0.09
N ALA A 283 16.00 -18.68 1.16
CA ALA A 283 15.50 -18.67 2.53
C ALA A 283 14.80 -17.35 2.87
N LEU A 284 13.46 -17.37 2.91
CA LEU A 284 12.64 -16.26 3.37
C LEU A 284 12.77 -16.06 4.89
N PRO A 285 12.84 -14.81 5.39
CA PRO A 285 12.96 -14.55 6.82
C PRO A 285 11.69 -15.02 7.57
N PRO A 286 11.83 -15.64 8.76
CA PRO A 286 10.68 -16.13 9.52
C PRO A 286 9.75 -14.98 9.97
N GLN A 287 10.31 -13.79 10.17
CA GLN A 287 9.58 -12.57 10.50
C GLN A 287 10.42 -11.34 10.11
N PHE A 288 9.76 -10.23 9.85
CA PHE A 288 10.40 -8.92 9.67
C PHE A 288 9.42 -7.80 10.03
N THR A 289 9.92 -6.57 10.18
CA THR A 289 9.11 -5.42 10.57
C THR A 289 9.50 -4.20 9.77
N LEU A 290 8.51 -3.42 9.34
CA LEU A 290 8.71 -2.12 8.72
C LEU A 290 8.14 -1.05 9.66
N THR A 291 8.92 -0.01 9.94
CA THR A 291 8.38 1.25 10.48
C THR A 291 7.62 1.95 9.37
N LEU A 292 6.37 2.29 9.60
CA LEU A 292 5.52 2.96 8.62
C LEU A 292 5.74 4.46 8.73
N HIS A 293 6.69 5.01 7.97
CA HIS A 293 6.97 6.44 7.98
C HIS A 293 5.83 7.27 7.36
N ALA A 294 5.83 8.57 7.62
CA ALA A 294 4.88 9.49 7.01
C ALA A 294 5.08 9.56 5.49
N GLY A 295 4.03 9.27 4.73
CA GLY A 295 4.06 9.23 3.27
C GLY A 295 4.71 7.96 2.70
N SER A 296 4.96 6.94 3.52
CA SER A 296 5.60 5.72 3.06
C SER A 296 4.66 4.83 2.23
N VAL A 297 5.25 4.01 1.36
CA VAL A 297 4.54 3.02 0.54
C VAL A 297 5.30 1.70 0.58
N PHE A 298 4.61 0.62 0.95
CA PHE A 298 5.12 -0.75 0.82
C PHE A 298 4.32 -1.54 -0.20
N PHE A 299 4.96 -1.91 -1.31
CA PHE A 299 4.39 -2.73 -2.36
C PHE A 299 4.66 -4.22 -2.12
N VAL A 300 3.61 -5.03 -2.23
CA VAL A 300 3.67 -6.47 -1.92
C VAL A 300 2.82 -7.25 -2.94
N PRO A 301 3.35 -8.32 -3.57
CA PRO A 301 2.54 -9.19 -4.42
C PRO A 301 1.67 -10.14 -3.59
N LEU A 302 0.58 -10.65 -4.18
CA LEU A 302 -0.25 -11.66 -3.52
C LEU A 302 0.51 -12.95 -3.17
N SER A 303 1.55 -13.29 -3.92
CA SER A 303 2.43 -14.41 -3.58
C SER A 303 3.08 -14.24 -2.21
N THR A 304 3.44 -13.01 -1.81
CA THR A 304 3.94 -12.72 -0.46
C THR A 304 2.82 -12.75 0.58
N ASN A 305 1.64 -12.17 0.30
CA ASN A 305 0.47 -12.24 1.20
C ASN A 305 0.03 -13.68 1.51
N ARG A 306 0.20 -14.58 0.54
CA ARG A 306 -0.03 -16.01 0.73
C ARG A 306 0.93 -16.60 1.76
N LEU A 307 2.19 -16.17 1.78
CA LEU A 307 3.24 -16.73 2.63
C LEU A 307 3.29 -16.11 4.03
N TYR A 308 2.86 -14.86 4.19
CA TYR A 308 2.97 -14.14 5.46
C TYR A 308 1.60 -13.76 6.02
N THR A 309 1.51 -13.75 7.35
CA THR A 309 0.54 -12.90 8.05
C THR A 309 1.20 -11.56 8.37
N HIS A 310 0.39 -10.52 8.52
CA HIS A 310 0.83 -9.21 8.93
C HIS A 310 -0.05 -8.60 10.02
N GLU A 311 0.52 -7.71 10.82
CA GLU A 311 -0.18 -7.01 11.88
C GLU A 311 0.29 -5.56 12.04
N ILE A 312 -0.63 -4.72 12.50
CA ILE A 312 -0.38 -3.32 12.81
C ILE A 312 -0.08 -3.20 14.30
N ARG A 313 1.16 -2.83 14.63
CA ARG A 313 1.66 -2.64 15.99
C ARG A 313 1.84 -1.15 16.28
N PRO A 314 1.09 -0.56 17.23
CA PRO A 314 1.34 0.80 17.68
C PRO A 314 2.66 0.88 18.45
N SER A 315 3.21 2.09 18.57
CA SER A 315 4.41 2.35 19.37
C SER A 315 4.18 2.07 20.86
N THR A 316 5.28 1.80 21.57
CA THR A 316 5.30 1.63 23.03
C THR A 316 5.07 2.94 23.79
N LEU A 317 5.33 4.11 23.18
CA LEU A 317 5.06 5.43 23.77
C LEU A 317 3.59 5.60 24.16
N ASP A 318 3.31 6.38 25.19
CA ASP A 318 1.94 6.62 25.65
C ASP A 318 1.04 7.20 24.55
N ALA A 319 -0.24 6.82 24.58
CA ALA A 319 -1.24 7.15 23.56
C ALA A 319 -1.37 8.65 23.29
N GLU A 320 -1.04 9.50 24.26
CA GLU A 320 -1.06 10.95 24.09
C GLU A 320 0.06 11.51 23.21
N LEU A 321 1.17 10.79 23.10
CA LEU A 321 2.32 11.13 22.28
C LEU A 321 2.20 10.57 20.85
N LEU A 322 1.24 9.68 20.62
CA LEU A 322 1.10 9.00 19.34
C LEU A 322 0.31 9.86 18.34
N PRO A 323 0.82 10.04 17.12
CA PRO A 323 0.06 10.67 16.05
C PRO A 323 -1.14 9.79 15.67
N THR A 324 -2.14 10.41 15.05
CA THR A 324 -3.27 9.66 14.51
C THR A 324 -2.89 9.15 13.12
N ARG A 325 -2.96 7.84 12.90
CA ARG A 325 -2.58 7.22 11.64
C ARG A 325 -3.78 7.01 10.73
N LEU A 326 -3.64 7.36 9.45
CA LEU A 326 -4.46 6.87 8.35
C LEU A 326 -3.68 5.79 7.60
N GLY A 327 -4.12 4.53 7.74
CA GLY A 327 -3.67 3.45 6.88
C GLY A 327 -4.48 3.44 5.60
N TYR A 328 -3.83 3.56 4.45
CA TYR A 328 -4.46 3.63 3.14
C TYR A 328 -3.95 2.46 2.29
N VAL A 329 -4.71 1.36 2.29
CA VAL A 329 -4.30 0.11 1.64
C VAL A 329 -4.98 -0.01 0.29
N VAL A 330 -4.20 0.07 -0.77
CA VAL A 330 -4.70 -0.06 -2.15
C VAL A 330 -4.47 -1.49 -2.63
N ARG A 331 -5.48 -2.08 -3.26
CA ARG A 331 -5.52 -3.47 -3.72
C ARG A 331 -6.07 -3.54 -5.14
N CYS A 332 -5.80 -4.67 -5.79
CA CYS A 332 -6.41 -5.02 -7.07
C CYS A 332 -7.71 -5.79 -6.82
N SER A 333 -8.83 -5.33 -7.41
CA SER A 333 -10.06 -6.11 -7.50
C SER A 333 -10.37 -6.45 -8.96
N SER A 334 -10.71 -7.72 -9.21
CA SER A 334 -11.25 -8.20 -10.49
C SER A 334 -12.77 -8.37 -10.47
N THR A 335 -13.42 -8.18 -9.32
CA THR A 335 -14.86 -8.37 -9.17
C THR A 335 -15.61 -7.10 -9.55
N GLU A 336 -16.16 -7.09 -10.75
CA GLU A 336 -17.03 -6.02 -11.24
C GLU A 336 -18.44 -6.15 -10.65
N ALA A 337 -19.00 -5.01 -10.25
CA ALA A 337 -20.33 -4.93 -9.70
C ALA A 337 -21.13 -3.80 -10.34
N VAL A 338 -22.44 -4.00 -10.39
CA VAL A 338 -23.41 -3.04 -10.89
C VAL A 338 -24.49 -2.86 -9.84
N HIS A 339 -24.74 -1.64 -9.41
CA HIS A 339 -25.93 -1.30 -8.63
C HIS A 339 -26.98 -0.68 -9.53
N LYS A 340 -28.16 -1.30 -9.61
CA LYS A 340 -29.33 -0.80 -10.35
C LYS A 340 -30.61 -1.33 -9.72
N ASP A 341 -31.71 -0.59 -9.86
CA ASP A 341 -33.04 -1.00 -9.35
C ASP A 341 -33.03 -1.37 -7.85
N GLY A 342 -32.23 -0.66 -7.04
CA GLY A 342 -32.09 -0.90 -5.60
C GLY A 342 -31.32 -2.17 -5.22
N HIS A 343 -30.62 -2.80 -6.17
CA HIS A 343 -29.90 -4.05 -5.96
C HIS A 343 -28.49 -4.01 -6.54
N THR A 344 -27.55 -4.66 -5.84
CA THR A 344 -26.20 -4.89 -6.35
C THR A 344 -26.11 -6.26 -7.02
N PHE A 345 -25.45 -6.29 -8.18
CA PHE A 345 -25.20 -7.47 -8.98
C PHE A 345 -23.69 -7.62 -9.21
N LEU A 346 -23.21 -8.86 -9.24
CA LEU A 346 -21.90 -9.22 -9.75
C LEU A 346 -21.97 -9.30 -11.27
N ALA A 347 -21.08 -8.61 -11.97
CA ALA A 347 -20.95 -8.75 -13.42
C ALA A 347 -20.07 -9.96 -13.74
N ARG A 348 -20.63 -10.90 -14.50
CA ARG A 348 -20.02 -12.14 -14.97
C ARG A 348 -20.10 -12.21 -16.49
N ALA A 349 -19.35 -13.14 -17.09
CA ALA A 349 -19.34 -13.31 -18.55
C ALA A 349 -20.72 -13.67 -19.12
N ASP A 350 -21.55 -14.38 -18.34
CA ASP A 350 -22.90 -14.81 -18.67
C ASP A 350 -23.99 -13.81 -18.26
N GLY A 351 -23.62 -12.67 -17.65
CA GLY A 351 -24.54 -11.59 -17.30
C GLY A 351 -24.41 -11.11 -15.86
N LEU A 352 -25.51 -10.54 -15.34
CA LEU A 352 -25.56 -9.99 -13.99
C LEU A 352 -26.15 -11.00 -13.01
N VAL A 353 -25.39 -11.32 -11.96
CA VAL A 353 -25.82 -12.22 -10.88
C VAL A 353 -26.10 -11.40 -9.64
N LYS A 354 -27.34 -11.41 -9.14
CA LYS A 354 -27.73 -10.61 -7.97
C LYS A 354 -26.95 -11.05 -6.73
N LEU A 355 -26.49 -10.08 -5.93
CA LEU A 355 -25.97 -10.37 -4.59
C LEU A 355 -27.11 -10.79 -3.66
N GLU A 356 -26.91 -11.90 -2.98
CA GLU A 356 -27.89 -12.50 -2.06
C GLU A 356 -27.45 -12.33 -0.62
N PRO A 357 -28.37 -12.28 0.36
CA PRO A 357 -28.01 -12.37 1.76
C PRO A 357 -27.23 -13.65 2.06
N PRO A 358 -26.27 -13.63 2.99
CA PRO A 358 -25.53 -14.83 3.38
C PRO A 358 -26.45 -15.86 4.08
N THR A 359 -26.25 -17.14 3.78
CA THR A 359 -26.81 -18.26 4.55
C THR A 359 -25.88 -18.63 5.71
N PRO A 360 -26.39 -19.26 6.79
CA PRO A 360 -25.53 -19.75 7.88
C PRO A 360 -24.39 -20.65 7.39
N ASP A 361 -24.71 -21.68 6.61
CA ASP A 361 -23.73 -22.62 6.04
C ASP A 361 -22.71 -21.91 5.15
N GLY A 362 -23.17 -20.94 4.34
CA GLY A 362 -22.29 -20.13 3.51
C GLY A 362 -21.32 -19.29 4.34
N LEU A 363 -21.78 -18.67 5.43
CA LEU A 363 -20.91 -17.90 6.33
C LEU A 363 -19.88 -18.78 7.02
N ASP A 364 -20.28 -19.96 7.46
CA ASP A 364 -19.39 -20.88 8.16
C ASP A 364 -18.30 -21.40 7.22
N GLU A 365 -18.67 -21.75 5.98
CA GLU A 365 -17.69 -22.15 4.97
C GLU A 365 -16.76 -21.00 4.58
N LEU A 366 -17.28 -19.78 4.37
CA LEU A 366 -16.45 -18.61 4.05
C LEU A 366 -15.46 -18.30 5.19
N ARG A 367 -15.92 -18.38 6.45
CA ARG A 367 -15.06 -18.19 7.63
C ARG A 367 -14.01 -19.28 7.76
N ARG A 368 -14.35 -20.54 7.42
CA ARG A 368 -13.39 -21.65 7.38
C ARG A 368 -12.27 -21.36 6.38
N LEU A 369 -12.60 -20.92 5.16
CA LEU A 369 -11.62 -20.52 4.14
C LEU A 369 -10.77 -19.32 4.61
N TYR A 370 -11.38 -18.31 5.23
CA TYR A 370 -10.64 -17.16 5.78
C TYR A 370 -9.64 -17.58 6.87
N ALA A 371 -10.01 -18.52 7.73
CA ALA A 371 -9.13 -19.06 8.77
C ALA A 371 -8.00 -19.91 8.15
N GLU A 372 -8.30 -20.68 7.10
CA GLU A 372 -7.31 -21.44 6.35
C GLU A 372 -6.29 -20.54 5.66
N GLU A 373 -6.73 -19.46 5.01
CA GLU A 373 -5.87 -18.48 4.36
C GLU A 373 -4.93 -17.78 5.37
N ASN A 374 -5.36 -17.58 6.61
CA ASN A 374 -4.50 -17.02 7.66
C ASN A 374 -3.41 -18.00 8.13
N ARG A 375 -3.69 -19.30 8.13
CA ARG A 375 -2.79 -20.34 8.69
C ARG A 375 -1.85 -20.93 7.64
N SER A 376 -2.35 -21.11 6.42
CA SER A 376 -1.73 -21.90 5.37
C SER A 376 -0.99 -21.03 4.36
N SER A 377 0.09 -21.57 3.81
CA SER A 377 0.82 -21.04 2.66
C SER A 377 0.26 -21.54 1.31
N ARG A 378 -0.79 -22.38 1.33
CA ARG A 378 -1.49 -22.86 0.14
C ARG A 378 -2.30 -21.74 -0.51
N PHE A 379 -2.51 -21.87 -1.82
CA PHE A 379 -3.49 -21.06 -2.52
C PHE A 379 -4.90 -21.47 -2.07
N ILE A 380 -5.74 -20.51 -1.72
CA ILE A 380 -7.13 -20.74 -1.32
C ILE A 380 -8.01 -20.34 -2.49
N ASP A 381 -8.66 -21.33 -3.09
CA ASP A 381 -9.70 -21.09 -4.08
C ASP A 381 -11.04 -20.91 -3.39
N TYR A 382 -11.66 -19.75 -3.61
CA TYR A 382 -12.97 -19.43 -3.07
C TYR A 382 -14.11 -19.92 -3.98
N GLY A 383 -13.80 -20.30 -5.23
CA GLY A 383 -14.76 -20.61 -6.27
C GLY A 383 -15.76 -19.48 -6.54
N ASP A 384 -16.79 -19.79 -7.33
CA ASP A 384 -17.87 -18.85 -7.67
C ASP A 384 -19.13 -19.00 -6.82
N GLY A 385 -19.12 -19.91 -5.84
CA GLY A 385 -20.30 -20.25 -5.03
C GLY A 385 -20.76 -19.14 -4.08
N PHE A 386 -19.88 -18.23 -3.70
CA PHE A 386 -20.23 -17.15 -2.78
C PHE A 386 -20.86 -15.95 -3.50
N ARG A 387 -22.18 -15.95 -3.61
CA ARG A 387 -23.00 -14.86 -4.17
C ARG A 387 -23.38 -13.77 -3.15
N PHE A 388 -22.71 -13.77 -2.00
CA PHE A 388 -22.97 -12.82 -0.92
C PHE A 388 -21.69 -12.10 -0.48
N SER A 389 -21.88 -11.03 0.28
CA SER A 389 -20.85 -10.36 1.07
C SER A 389 -21.19 -10.39 2.57
N MET A 390 -20.15 -10.44 3.40
CA MET A 390 -20.27 -10.19 4.85
C MET A 390 -20.40 -8.70 5.17
N ASN A 391 -19.97 -7.83 4.24
CA ASN A 391 -20.09 -6.39 4.39
C ASN A 391 -21.48 -5.93 3.92
N LYS A 392 -22.29 -5.40 4.84
CA LYS A 392 -23.63 -4.89 4.50
C LYS A 392 -23.59 -3.73 3.50
N GLY A 393 -22.50 -2.96 3.52
CA GLY A 393 -22.26 -1.88 2.56
C GLY A 393 -22.29 -2.32 1.10
N ASP A 394 -21.86 -3.53 0.79
CA ASP A 394 -21.72 -4.01 -0.59
C ASP A 394 -23.08 -4.18 -1.30
N TYR A 395 -24.17 -4.27 -0.55
CA TYR A 395 -25.54 -4.36 -1.09
C TYR A 395 -26.15 -2.99 -1.39
N GLY A 396 -25.55 -1.91 -0.88
CA GLY A 396 -26.03 -0.55 -1.08
C GLY A 396 -25.48 0.08 -2.36
N ALA A 397 -26.14 1.13 -2.83
CA ALA A 397 -25.63 1.95 -3.92
C ALA A 397 -24.32 2.62 -3.50
N PRO A 398 -23.26 2.57 -4.32
CA PRO A 398 -22.04 3.30 -4.01
C PRO A 398 -22.33 4.80 -4.01
N ARG A 399 -21.73 5.53 -3.06
CA ARG A 399 -21.82 6.99 -3.03
C ARG A 399 -20.93 7.57 -4.12
N VAL A 400 -21.44 8.54 -4.87
CA VAL A 400 -20.69 9.22 -5.92
C VAL A 400 -20.50 10.66 -5.50
N HIS A 401 -19.29 11.19 -5.65
CA HIS A 401 -19.05 12.62 -5.56
C HIS A 401 -19.57 13.26 -6.84
N ASP A 402 -20.58 14.11 -6.73
CA ASP A 402 -20.97 14.97 -7.84
C ASP A 402 -19.77 15.87 -8.14
N ARG A 403 -19.14 15.64 -9.29
CA ARG A 403 -18.16 16.58 -9.84
C ARG A 403 -18.96 17.81 -10.26
N GLY A 404 -19.09 18.77 -9.35
CA GLY A 404 -19.66 20.09 -9.62
C GLY A 404 -18.96 20.77 -10.80
#